data_AF-A0A4Q3E2K9-F1
#
_entry.id   AF-A0A4Q3E2K9-F1
#
_cell.length_a   1.000
_cell.length_b   1.000
_cell.length_c   1.000
_cell.angle_alpha   90.00
_cell.angle_beta   90.00
_cell.angle_gamma   90.00
#
_symmetry.space_group_name_H-M   'P 1'
#
loop_
_entity.id
_entity.type
_entity.pdbx_description
1 polymer ?
#
loop_
_entity_poly.entity_id
_entity_poly.type
_entity_poly.pdbx_seq_one_letter_code
_entity_poly.pdbx_strand_id
1 'polypeptide(L)'
;VQPYTPGVNITWDQTNARKALRFERRVEMALEGERFFDLMRWGVADKEINDFFEKEKSFRSIYQSAHFTKGRDEFLPVPQNQIFFSKGKYIQNHGY
;
A
#
# COMPACT_ATOMS: atom_id res chain seq x y z
N VAL A 1 -5.57 -27.90 4.06
CA VAL A 1 -6.50 -26.77 3.87
C VAL A 1 -7.90 -27.27 4.19
N GLN A 2 -8.63 -26.65 5.11
CA GLN A 2 -10.03 -27.02 5.35
C GLN A 2 -10.95 -26.32 4.34
N PRO A 3 -11.96 -27.01 3.81
CA PRO A 3 -12.93 -26.39 2.90
C PRO A 3 -13.70 -25.27 3.62
N TYR A 4 -14.10 -24.26 2.86
CA TYR A 4 -14.92 -23.16 3.39
C TYR A 4 -16.29 -23.71 3.83
N THR A 5 -16.68 -23.39 5.05
CA THR A 5 -18.00 -23.72 5.61
C THR A 5 -18.66 -22.43 6.08
N PRO A 6 -19.80 -22.01 5.47
CA PRO A 6 -20.49 -20.78 5.83
C PRO A 6 -20.84 -20.73 7.32
N GLY A 7 -20.52 -19.63 8.01
CA GLY A 7 -20.87 -19.42 9.42
C GLY A 7 -20.08 -20.26 10.44
N VAL A 8 -19.15 -21.10 9.99
CA VAL A 8 -18.31 -21.94 10.86
C VAL A 8 -16.86 -21.46 10.86
N ASN A 9 -16.25 -21.31 9.67
CA ASN A 9 -14.85 -20.91 9.57
C ASN A 9 -14.67 -19.38 9.43
N ILE A 10 -15.74 -18.66 9.08
CA ILE A 10 -15.77 -17.20 9.01
C ILE A 10 -17.19 -16.69 9.27
N THR A 11 -17.29 -15.67 10.12
CA THR A 11 -18.51 -14.90 10.29
C THR A 11 -18.53 -13.78 9.26
N TRP A 12 -19.57 -13.74 8.41
CA TRP A 12 -19.69 -12.69 7.40
C TRP A 12 -20.24 -11.41 8.00
N ASP A 13 -19.32 -10.52 8.35
CA ASP A 13 -19.60 -9.11 8.61
C ASP A 13 -18.85 -8.24 7.58
N GLN A 14 -19.09 -6.93 7.60
CA GLN A 14 -18.44 -6.02 6.67
C GLN A 14 -16.91 -6.06 6.76
N THR A 15 -16.37 -6.27 7.97
CA THR A 15 -14.93 -6.28 8.23
C THR A 15 -14.27 -7.50 7.59
N ASN A 16 -14.85 -8.69 7.80
CA ASN A 16 -14.37 -9.95 7.28
C ASN A 16 -14.57 -10.06 5.77
N ALA A 17 -15.71 -9.58 5.25
CA ALA A 17 -15.93 -9.46 3.81
C ALA A 17 -14.88 -8.55 3.15
N ARG A 18 -14.55 -7.40 3.76
CA ARG A 18 -13.52 -6.50 3.26
C ARG A 18 -12.13 -7.15 3.30
N LYS A 19 -11.79 -7.89 4.35
CA LYS A 19 -10.52 -8.64 4.43
C LYS A 19 -10.43 -9.69 3.33
N ALA A 20 -11.49 -10.48 3.13
CA ALA A 20 -11.55 -11.49 2.07
C ALA A 20 -11.38 -10.85 0.68
N LEU A 21 -12.09 -9.77 0.38
CA LEU A 21 -11.96 -9.06 -0.89
C LEU A 21 -10.55 -8.51 -1.13
N ARG A 22 -9.91 -7.93 -0.11
CA ARG A 22 -8.53 -7.43 -0.23
C ARG A 22 -7.50 -8.54 -0.40
N PHE A 23 -7.76 -9.71 0.19
CA PHE A 23 -6.95 -10.90 0.00
C PHE A 23 -7.08 -11.42 -1.43
N GLU A 24 -8.31 -11.57 -1.93
CA GLU A 24 -8.56 -12.06 -3.30
C GLU A 24 -7.90 -11.17 -4.35
N ARG A 25 -8.08 -9.84 -4.24
CA ARG A 25 -7.41 -8.89 -5.15
C ARG A 25 -5.88 -9.01 -5.14
N ARG A 26 -5.28 -9.40 -4.01
CA ARG A 26 -3.83 -9.56 -3.90
C ARG A 26 -3.34 -10.79 -4.68
N VAL A 27 -4.10 -11.89 -4.63
CA VAL A 27 -3.71 -13.14 -5.31
C VAL A 27 -4.07 -13.10 -6.78
N GLU A 28 -5.25 -12.59 -7.12
CA GLU A 28 -5.75 -12.54 -8.50
C GLU A 28 -4.93 -11.59 -9.36
N MET A 29 -4.65 -10.37 -8.87
CA MET A 29 -3.98 -9.32 -9.63
C MET A 29 -2.48 -9.18 -9.26
N ALA A 30 -1.87 -10.28 -8.83
CA ALA A 30 -0.48 -10.27 -8.41
C ALA A 30 0.43 -9.91 -9.61
N LEU A 31 1.37 -8.98 -9.39
CA LEU A 31 2.34 -8.50 -10.40
C LEU A 31 1.74 -7.67 -11.55
N GLU A 32 0.49 -7.20 -11.42
CA GLU A 32 -0.19 -6.38 -12.44
C GLU A 32 -0.16 -4.87 -12.15
N GLY A 33 0.57 -4.44 -11.13
CA GLY A 33 0.76 -3.01 -10.80
C GLY A 33 -0.31 -2.39 -9.88
N GLU A 34 -1.39 -3.10 -9.58
CA GLU A 34 -2.52 -2.55 -8.81
C GLU A 34 -2.26 -2.43 -7.30
N ARG A 35 -1.36 -3.26 -6.76
CA ARG A 35 -1.25 -3.46 -5.31
C ARG A 35 -0.97 -2.17 -4.55
N PHE A 36 -0.08 -1.32 -5.05
CA PHE A 36 0.28 -0.07 -4.37
C PHE A 36 -0.90 0.90 -4.32
N PHE A 37 -1.58 1.10 -5.45
CA PHE A 37 -2.73 2.00 -5.55
C PHE A 37 -3.91 1.52 -4.69
N ASP A 38 -4.15 0.20 -4.62
CA ASP A 38 -5.16 -0.36 -3.74
C ASP A 38 -4.88 -0.08 -2.26
N LEU A 39 -3.63 -0.27 -1.82
CA LEU A 39 -3.22 0.01 -0.44
C LEU A 39 -3.39 1.49 -0.08
N MET A 40 -3.02 2.40 -0.98
CA MET A 40 -3.23 3.84 -0.82
C MET A 40 -4.72 4.19 -0.73
N ARG A 41 -5.53 3.71 -1.68
CA ARG A 41 -6.98 3.95 -1.73
C ARG A 41 -7.67 3.50 -0.45
N TRP A 42 -7.16 2.45 0.19
CA TRP A 42 -7.66 1.92 1.44
C TRP A 42 -7.11 2.59 2.69
N GLY A 43 -6.12 3.48 2.57
CA GLY A 43 -5.49 4.19 3.69
C GLY A 43 -4.65 3.28 4.60
N VAL A 44 -4.10 2.19 4.07
CA VAL A 44 -3.35 1.17 4.84
C VAL A 44 -1.94 0.91 4.29
N ALA A 45 -1.46 1.75 3.38
CA ALA A 45 -0.15 1.59 2.74
C ALA A 45 1.01 1.66 3.76
N ASP A 46 0.95 2.61 4.70
CA ASP A 46 1.91 2.77 5.79
C ASP A 46 2.13 1.48 6.58
N LYS A 47 1.05 0.85 7.02
CA LYS A 47 1.09 -0.37 7.81
C LYS A 47 1.57 -1.55 6.97
N GLU A 48 0.95 -1.79 5.82
CA GLU A 48 1.21 -3.00 5.03
C GLU A 48 2.61 -3.02 4.39
N ILE A 49 3.14 -1.86 3.98
CA ILE A 49 4.48 -1.75 3.39
C ILE A 49 5.56 -1.84 4.46
N ASN A 50 5.40 -1.16 5.60
CA ASN A 50 6.38 -1.28 6.69
C ASN A 50 6.38 -2.70 7.29
N ASP A 51 5.21 -3.34 7.45
CA ASP A 51 5.12 -4.75 7.86
C ASP A 51 5.85 -5.69 6.87
N PHE A 52 5.84 -5.36 5.57
CA PHE A 52 6.59 -6.09 4.55
C PHE A 52 8.10 -5.85 4.69
N PHE A 53 8.55 -4.61 4.85
CA PHE A 53 9.98 -4.31 5.05
C PHE A 53 10.54 -5.00 6.29
N GLU A 54 9.82 -4.98 7.40
CA GLU A 54 10.22 -5.66 8.64
C GLU A 54 10.38 -7.17 8.47
N LYS A 55 9.52 -7.79 7.66
CA LYS A 55 9.62 -9.22 7.34
C LYS A 55 10.75 -9.54 6.38
N GLU A 56 10.97 -8.70 5.37
CA GLU A 56 11.93 -8.99 4.30
C GLU A 56 13.37 -8.54 4.61
N LYS A 57 13.58 -7.59 5.53
CA LYS A 57 14.92 -7.03 5.79
C LYS A 57 15.95 -8.05 6.27
N SER A 58 15.52 -9.14 6.91
CA SER A 58 16.41 -10.25 7.28
C SER A 58 16.84 -11.12 6.09
N PHE A 59 16.05 -11.12 5.02
CA PHE A 59 16.30 -11.91 3.81
C PHE A 59 16.98 -11.09 2.71
N ARG A 60 16.73 -9.79 2.65
CA ARG A 60 17.20 -8.91 1.59
C ARG A 60 17.76 -7.61 2.16
N SER A 61 19.06 -7.40 1.98
CA SER A 61 19.79 -6.23 2.51
C SER A 61 19.26 -4.89 2.01
N ILE A 62 18.66 -4.85 0.81
CA ILE A 62 18.03 -3.65 0.25
C ILE A 62 16.92 -3.05 1.12
N TYR A 63 16.35 -3.84 2.05
CA TYR A 63 15.28 -3.38 2.95
C TYR A 63 15.77 -3.03 4.36
N GLN A 64 17.07 -3.10 4.67
CA GLN A 64 17.55 -2.85 6.03
C GLN A 64 17.22 -1.45 6.56
N SER A 65 17.23 -0.44 5.68
CA SER A 65 16.88 0.95 6.00
C SER A 65 15.58 1.40 5.35
N ALA A 66 14.80 0.48 4.78
CA ALA A 66 13.56 0.83 4.10
C ALA A 66 12.49 1.27 5.10
N HIS A 67 11.85 2.41 4.81
CA HIS A 67 10.80 2.96 5.64
C HIS A 67 9.80 3.74 4.79
N PHE A 68 8.51 3.46 4.97
CA PHE A 68 7.41 4.19 4.35
C PHE A 68 6.85 5.23 5.32
N THR A 69 6.88 6.50 4.92
CA THR A 69 6.41 7.65 5.69
C THR A 69 5.02 8.07 5.22
N LYS A 70 4.03 7.93 6.11
CA LYS A 70 2.65 8.36 5.86
C LYS A 70 2.56 9.87 5.66
N GLY A 71 1.77 10.29 4.68
CA GLY A 71 1.58 11.68 4.28
C GLY A 71 2.66 12.24 3.35
N ARG A 72 3.62 11.41 2.93
CA ARG A 72 4.69 11.77 1.98
C ARG A 72 4.79 10.72 0.88
N ASP A 73 5.08 9.48 1.23
CA ASP A 73 5.48 8.44 0.27
C ASP A 73 4.30 7.83 -0.51
N GLU A 74 3.06 8.26 -0.24
CA GLU A 74 1.87 7.89 -1.00
C GLU A 74 1.90 8.40 -2.44
N PHE A 75 2.51 9.56 -2.69
CA PHE A 75 2.55 10.15 -4.03
C PHE A 75 3.97 10.49 -4.41
N LEU A 76 4.29 10.32 -5.70
CA LEU A 76 5.55 10.82 -6.22
C LEU A 76 5.61 12.35 -6.10
N PRO A 77 6.79 12.94 -5.85
CA PRO A 77 6.93 14.38 -5.76
C PRO A 77 6.60 15.03 -7.10
N VAL A 78 5.98 16.22 -7.05
CA VAL A 78 5.86 17.07 -8.24
C VAL A 78 7.28 17.39 -8.72
N PRO A 79 7.62 17.15 -10.00
CA PRO A 79 8.97 17.41 -10.49
C PRO A 79 9.38 18.87 -10.28
N GLN A 80 10.52 19.08 -9.64
CA GLN A 80 10.96 20.42 -9.21
C GLN A 80 11.01 21.44 -10.36
N ASN A 81 11.45 21.02 -11.54
CA ASN A 81 11.50 21.87 -12.73
C ASN A 81 10.12 22.39 -13.14
N GLN A 82 9.05 21.60 -12.94
CA GLN A 82 7.68 22.03 -13.26
C GLN A 82 7.21 23.14 -12.31
N ILE A 83 7.58 23.06 -11.02
CA ILE A 83 7.31 24.13 -10.05
C ILE A 83 8.01 25.42 -10.49
N PHE A 84 9.28 25.34 -10.88
CA PHE A 84 10.04 26.50 -11.36
C PHE A 84 9.45 27.10 -12.64
N PHE A 85 9.14 26.27 -13.64
CA PHE A 85 8.54 26.74 -14.91
C PHE A 85 7.16 27.34 -14.72
N SER A 86 6.38 26.83 -13.77
CA SER A 86 5.08 27.40 -13.40
C SER A 86 5.20 28.76 -12.68
N LYS A 87 6.42 29.21 -12.36
CA LYS A 87 6.71 30.40 -11.54
C LYS A 87 6.01 30.34 -10.17
N GLY A 88 6.06 29.16 -9.54
CA GLY A 88 5.47 28.93 -8.21
C GLY A 88 3.96 28.75 -8.19
N LYS A 89 3.29 28.58 -9.34
CA LYS A 89 1.85 28.24 -9.40
C LYS A 89 1.57 26.79 -9.04
N TYR A 90 2.48 25.88 -9.37
CA TYR A 90 2.42 24.50 -8.91
C TYR A 90 2.97 24.43 -7.50
N ILE A 91 2.22 23.79 -6.61
CA ILE A 91 2.56 23.58 -5.22
C ILE A 91 3.01 22.12 -5.06
N GLN A 92 4.01 21.90 -4.22
CA GLN A 92 4.50 20.56 -3.92
C GLN A 92 3.47 19.76 -3.11
N ASN A 93 3.50 18.43 -3.26
CA ASN A 93 2.77 17.51 -2.40
C ASN A 93 3.21 17.65 -0.93
N HIS A 94 2.32 17.34 0.00
CA HIS A 94 2.65 17.38 1.42
C HIS A 94 3.87 16.48 1.75
N GLY A 95 4.76 16.98 2.61
CA GLY A 95 5.93 16.22 3.07
C GLY A 95 7.17 16.25 2.16
N TYR A 96 7.12 16.94 1.02
CA TYR A 96 8.25 17.12 0.08
C TYR A 96 8.74 18.58 0.02
#